data_AF-W4L2Q6-F1
#
_entry.id   AF-W4L2Q6-F1
#
_cell.length_a   1.000
_cell.length_b   1.000
_cell.length_c   1.000
_cell.angle_alpha   90.00
_cell.angle_beta   90.00
_cell.angle_gamma   90.00
#
_symmetry.space_group_name_H-M   'P 1'
#
loop_
_entity.id
_entity.type
_entity.pdbx_description
1 polymer ?
#
loop_
_entity_poly.entity_id
_entity_poly.type
_entity_poly.pdbx_seq_one_letter_code
_entity_poly.pdbx_strand_id
1 'polypeptide(L)' 'NLVLFNSGRTYCYEEVPPDVYEALMALDSKGRFMHSEIIDVYPDHPVSRRRRR' A
#
# COMPACT_ATOMS: atom_id res chain seq x y z
N ASN A 1 6.21 1.38 1.91
CA ASN A 1 4.93 2.11 2.07
C ASN A 1 3.88 1.24 2.73
N LEU A 2 3.36 1.65 3.90
CA LEU A 2 2.32 0.90 4.63
C LEU A 2 0.93 1.29 4.13
N VAL A 3 0.12 0.29 3.77
CA VAL A 3 -1.25 0.51 3.30
C VAL A 3 -2.22 -0.34 4.13
N LEU A 4 -3.19 0.32 4.76
CA LEU A 4 -4.30 -0.31 5.46
C LEU A 4 -5.50 -0.39 4.52
N PHE A 5 -5.92 -1.61 4.20
CA PHE A 5 -7.10 -1.84 3.38
C PHE A 5 -8.37 -1.88 4.23
N ASN A 6 -9.52 -1.63 3.60
CA ASN A 6 -10.85 -1.71 4.25
C ASN A 6 -11.16 -3.09 4.85
N SER A 7 -10.47 -4.14 4.42
CA SER A 7 -10.54 -5.48 5.01
C SER A 7 -9.85 -5.58 6.39
N GLY A 8 -9.15 -4.54 6.84
CA GLY A 8 -8.34 -4.53 8.05
C GLY A 8 -6.93 -5.12 7.87
N ARG A 9 -6.60 -5.64 6.69
CA ARG A 9 -5.25 -6.12 6.38
C ARG A 9 -4.32 -4.94 6.11
N THR A 10 -3.09 -5.04 6.63
CA THR A 10 -2.03 -4.07 6.37
C THR A 10 -0.93 -4.74 5.56
N TYR A 11 -0.47 -4.07 4.50
CA TYR A 11 0.63 -4.52 3.67
C TYR A 11 1.74 -3.47 3.65
N CYS A 12 2.98 -3.93 3.54
CA CYS A 12 4.13 -3.09 3.26
C CYS A 12 4.56 -3.34 1.82
N TYR A 13 4.48 -2.31 0.97
CA TYR A 13 5.01 -2.32 -0.38
C TYR A 13 6.44 -1.79 -0.37
N GLU A 14 7.36 -2.55 -0.95
CA GLU A 14 8.79 -2.29 -1.01
C GLU A 14 9.18 -1.71 -2.38
N GLU A 15 10.32 -1.02 -2.43
CA GLU A 15 10.89 -0.48 -3.67
C GLU A 15 9.97 0.49 -4.46
N VAL A 16 8.87 0.95 -3.85
CA VAL A 16 7.97 1.93 -4.45
C VAL A 16 8.71 3.26 -4.61
N PRO A 17 8.89 3.76 -5.84
CA PRO A 17 9.52 5.05 -6.08
C PRO A 17 8.79 6.22 -5.39
N PRO A 18 9.51 7.27 -4.97
CA PRO A 18 8.90 8.42 -4.29
C PRO A 18 7.81 9.13 -5.12
N ASP A 19 7.98 9.23 -6.44
CA ASP A 19 7.02 9.84 -7.36
C ASP A 19 5.70 9.05 -7.45
N VAL A 20 5.76 7.71 -7.43
CA VAL A 20 4.57 6.85 -7.36
C VAL A 20 3.81 7.06 -6.04
N TYR A 21 4.55 7.23 -4.93
CA TYR A 21 3.95 7.57 -3.64
C TYR A 21 3.30 8.96 -3.66
N GLU A 22 3.96 9.97 -4.21
CA GLU A 22 3.43 11.32 -4.34
C GLU A 22 2.16 11.35 -5.20
N ALA A 23 2.17 10.64 -6.34
CA ALA A 23 1.01 10.47 -7.20
C ALA A 23 -0.17 9.81 -6.46
N LEU A 24 0.08 8.74 -5.68
CA LEU A 24 -0.94 8.11 -4.85
C LEU A 24 -1.52 9.09 -3.81
N MET A 25 -0.69 9.93 -3.19
CA MET A 25 -1.14 10.90 -2.19
C MET A 25 -1.98 12.02 -2.80
N ALA A 26 -1.65 12.46 -4.02
CA ALA A 26 -2.34 13.54 -4.73
C ALA A 26 -3.72 13.16 -5.27
N LEU A 27 -4.00 11.87 -5.48
CA LEU A 27 -5.27 11.40 -6.05
C LEU A 27 -6.36 11.22 -4.99
N ASP A 28 -7.59 11.60 -5.36
CA ASP A 28 -8.79 11.38 -4.53
C ASP A 28 -9.12 9.90 -4.38
N SER A 29 -9.00 9.13 -5.48
CA SER A 29 -9.30 7.70 -5.49
C SER A 29 -8.03 6.85 -5.35
N LYS A 30 -7.57 6.71 -4.11
CA LYS A 30 -6.40 5.89 -3.75
C LYS A 30 -6.59 4.42 -4.15
N GLY A 31 -7.79 3.87 -3.99
CA GLY A 31 -8.06 2.47 -4.31
C GLY A 31 -7.87 2.14 -5.79
N ARG A 32 -8.32 3.02 -6.70
CA ARG A 32 -8.15 2.82 -8.14
C ARG A 32 -6.67 2.84 -8.54
N PHE A 33 -5.91 3.80 -8.02
CA PHE A 33 -4.47 3.90 -8.27
C PHE A 33 -3.71 2.70 -7.70
N MET A 34 -4.04 2.25 -6.48
CA MET A 34 -3.45 1.05 -5.89
C MET A 34 -3.62 -0.17 -6.81
N HIS A 35 -4.81 -0.36 -7.39
CA HIS A 35 -5.08 -1.48 -8.29
C HIS A 35 -4.39 -1.40 -9.65
N SER A 36 -4.11 -0.20 -10.18
CA SER A 36 -3.48 -0.08 -11.50
C SER A 36 -1.96 -0.01 -11.43
N GLU A 37 -1.40 0.66 -10.42
CA GLU A 37 0.03 1.00 -10.39
C GLU A 37 0.83 0.28 -9.29
N ILE A 38 0.19 -0.27 -8.26
CA ILE A 38 0.92 -0.74 -7.06
C ILE A 38 0.74 -2.24 -6.78
N ILE A 39 -0.51 -2.72 -6.74
CA ILE A 39 -0.83 -4.12 -6.46
C ILE A 39 -0.27 -4.99 -7.59
N ASP A 40 0.40 -6.09 -7.23
CA ASP A 40 1.09 -7.03 -8.14
C ASP A 40 2.26 -6.43 -8.96
N VAL A 41 2.56 -5.13 -8.78
CA VAL A 41 3.68 -4.45 -9.45
C VAL A 41 4.92 -4.43 -8.56
N TYR A 42 4.74 -4.12 -7.27
CA TYR A 42 5.83 -4.04 -6.30
C TYR A 42 5.82 -5.21 -5.33
N PRO A 43 6.99 -5.69 -4.87
CA PRO A 43 7.05 -6.67 -3.81
C PRO A 43 6.31 -6.17 -2.57
N ASP A 44 5.48 -7.04 -2.00
CA ASP A 44 4.73 -6.74 -0.80
C ASP A 44 4.79 -7.88 0.22
N HIS A 45 4.61 -7.51 1.48
CA HIS A 45 4.42 -8.49 2.54
C HIS A 45 3.33 -8.05 3.52
N PRO A 46 2.55 -9.01 4.06
CA PRO A 46 1.55 -8.70 5.07
C PRO A 46 2.22 -8.30 6.37
N VAL A 47 1.80 -7.15 6.91
CA VAL A 47 2.25 -6.68 8.22
C VAL A 47 1.28 -7.21 9.27
N SER A 48 1.67 -8.31 9.93
CA SER A 48 0.93 -8.75 11.11
C SER A 48 1.19 -7.77 12.26
N ARG A 49 0.14 -7.12 12.76
CA ARG A 49 0.25 -6.46 14.07
C ARG A 49 0.45 -7.57 15.09
N ARG A 50 1.69 -7.76 15.55
CA ARG A 50 1.98 -8.61 16.71
C ARG A 50 1.07 -8.12 17.83
N ARG A 51 0.03 -8.91 18.18
CA ARG A 51 -0.80 -8.62 19.36
C ARG A 51 0.17 -8.58 20.54
N ARG A 52 0.48 -7.38 21.04
CA ARG A 52 1.04 -7.22 22.39
C ARG A 52 -0.07 -7.72 23.32
N ARG A 53 0.06 -8.97 23.76
CA ARG A 53 -0.68 -9.50 24.92
C ARG A 53 -0.08 -8.90 26.17
#